data_AF-A0A814TE31-F1
#
_entry.id   AF-A0A814TE31-F1
#
_cell.length_a   1.000
_cell.length_b   1.000
_cell.length_c   1.000
_cell.angle_alpha   90.00
_cell.angle_beta   90.00
_cell.angle_gamma   90.00
#
_symmetry.space_group_name_H-M   'P 1'
#
loop_
_entity.id
_entity.type
_entity.pdbx_description
1 polymer ?
#
loop_
_entity_poly.entity_id
_entity_poly.type
_entity_poly.pdbx_seq_one_letter_code
_entity_poly.pdbx_strand_id
1 'polypeptide(L)'
;MIDTDENLSDGLTIKDLFQNHDGLTYNDFIVLPGYIDFSSDNVSLTSKLTKAITIQTPFVSSPMDTVSESNMAIAMALNGGIGIIHHNCSVEYQVGEIRRVKRYEQGFITDPLVLSPTHTVADIYAIKNTHGFSGIPVTENGKINSKLLGLITFRDIDFINKDQWSITPVSQVMTPVDE
;
A
#
# COMPACT_ATOMS: atom_id res chain seq x y z
N MET A 1 41.50 37.07 -23.56
CA MET A 1 40.75 36.67 -24.76
C MET A 1 40.75 35.15 -24.74
N ILE A 2 39.77 34.57 -24.04
CA ILE A 2 39.50 33.15 -24.15
C ILE A 2 38.48 33.11 -25.27
N ASP A 3 38.85 32.51 -26.40
CA ASP A 3 37.95 32.30 -27.51
C ASP A 3 36.67 31.63 -26.98
N THR A 4 35.57 32.38 -27.04
CA THR A 4 34.22 31.85 -26.89
C THR A 4 33.92 31.11 -28.18
N ASP A 5 34.57 29.97 -28.38
CA ASP A 5 34.40 29.14 -29.56
C ASP A 5 33.00 28.53 -29.54
N GLU A 6 32.23 28.99 -30.53
CA GLU A 6 31.38 28.22 -31.43
C GLU A 6 30.79 26.92 -30.90
N ASN A 7 29.45 26.82 -30.94
CA ASN A 7 28.62 25.61 -30.95
C ASN A 7 29.39 24.30 -31.24
N LEU A 8 30.14 23.78 -30.26
CA LEU A 8 30.76 22.47 -30.31
C LEU A 8 29.63 21.47 -30.05
N SER A 9 28.96 21.09 -31.14
CA SER A 9 27.99 20.01 -31.17
C SER A 9 28.73 18.68 -31.01
N ASP A 10 29.17 18.38 -29.79
CA ASP A 10 29.70 17.09 -29.41
C ASP A 10 28.57 16.14 -28.96
N GLY A 11 28.67 14.87 -29.32
CA GLY A 11 27.65 13.85 -29.08
C GLY A 11 26.63 13.67 -30.22
N LEU A 12 25.76 12.66 -30.04
CA LEU A 12 24.68 12.32 -30.96
C LEU A 12 23.32 12.59 -30.30
N THR A 13 22.37 13.14 -31.06
CA THR A 13 21.00 13.27 -30.55
C THR A 13 20.30 11.92 -30.52
N ILE A 14 19.26 11.78 -29.71
CA ILE A 14 18.40 10.58 -29.69
C ILE A 14 17.86 10.28 -31.10
N LYS A 15 17.49 11.32 -31.86
CA LYS A 15 16.96 11.13 -33.20
C LYS A 15 18.00 10.49 -34.12
N ASP A 16 19.23 10.99 -34.10
CA ASP A 16 20.31 10.47 -34.96
C ASP A 16 20.71 9.06 -34.53
N LEU A 17 20.74 8.79 -33.22
CA LEU A 17 21.08 7.49 -32.65
C LEU A 17 20.08 6.39 -33.06
N PHE A 18 18.77 6.67 -32.97
CA PHE A 18 17.72 5.68 -33.26
C PHE A 18 17.25 5.65 -34.72
N GLN A 19 17.77 6.53 -35.59
CA GLN A 19 17.36 6.60 -37.00
C GLN A 19 17.85 5.42 -37.85
N ASN A 20 18.97 4.79 -37.49
CA ASN A 20 19.61 3.76 -38.31
C ASN A 20 18.91 2.38 -38.27
N HIS A 21 17.79 2.24 -37.57
CA HIS A 21 16.98 1.02 -37.46
C HIS A 21 17.68 -0.21 -36.85
N ASP A 22 18.89 -0.05 -36.31
CA ASP A 22 19.54 -1.08 -35.50
C ASP A 22 18.81 -1.24 -34.16
N GLY A 23 18.71 -2.48 -33.69
CA GLY A 23 18.19 -2.76 -32.35
C GLY A 23 19.24 -2.44 -31.29
N LEU A 24 19.00 -1.40 -30.48
CA LEU A 24 19.87 -1.01 -29.38
C LEU A 24 19.32 -1.50 -28.03
N THR A 25 20.20 -1.96 -27.15
CA THR A 25 19.93 -2.25 -25.73
C THR A 25 20.65 -1.25 -24.81
N TYR A 26 20.38 -1.32 -23.51
CA TYR A 26 20.91 -0.35 -22.53
C TYR A 26 22.43 -0.26 -22.45
N ASN A 27 23.14 -1.35 -22.82
CA ASN A 27 24.60 -1.39 -22.78
C ASN A 27 25.26 -0.82 -24.05
N ASP A 28 24.49 -0.49 -25.09
CA ASP A 28 25.04 -0.06 -26.38
C ASP A 28 25.31 1.44 -26.45
N PHE A 29 24.84 2.21 -25.46
CA PHE A 29 25.02 3.66 -25.42
C PHE A 29 25.22 4.17 -23.99
N ILE A 30 25.69 5.42 -23.90
CA ILE A 30 25.83 6.16 -22.65
C ILE A 30 25.21 7.54 -22.80
N VAL A 31 24.86 8.17 -21.67
CA VAL A 31 24.39 9.56 -21.64
C VAL A 31 25.56 10.45 -21.25
N LEU A 32 25.87 11.45 -22.08
CA LEU A 32 26.93 12.43 -21.78
C LEU A 32 26.49 13.34 -20.61
N PRO A 33 27.41 13.69 -19.70
CA PRO A 33 27.09 14.55 -18.56
C PRO A 33 26.77 15.98 -19.00
N GLY A 34 25.94 16.66 -18.21
CA GLY A 34 25.65 18.09 -18.35
C GLY A 34 26.21 18.92 -17.19
N TYR A 35 25.93 20.22 -17.21
CA TYR A 35 26.21 21.12 -16.09
C TYR A 35 25.23 20.88 -14.93
N ILE A 36 25.70 21.01 -13.69
CA ILE A 36 24.92 20.77 -12.45
C ILE A 36 25.08 21.97 -11.52
N ASP A 37 23.96 22.53 -11.07
CA ASP A 37 23.87 23.63 -10.10
C ASP A 37 22.93 23.32 -8.91
N PHE A 38 22.52 22.07 -8.76
CA PHE A 38 21.64 21.59 -7.70
C PHE A 38 22.17 20.31 -7.03
N SER A 39 21.64 20.00 -5.85
CA SER A 39 21.91 18.75 -5.13
C SER A 39 20.98 17.62 -5.58
N SER A 40 21.42 16.37 -5.48
CA SER A 40 20.70 15.21 -6.00
C SER A 40 19.32 14.97 -5.37
N ASP A 41 19.12 15.39 -4.12
CA ASP A 41 17.84 15.33 -3.40
C ASP A 41 16.77 16.28 -3.95
N ASN A 42 17.17 17.30 -4.71
CA ASN A 42 16.24 18.20 -5.39
C ASN A 42 15.66 17.61 -6.69
N VAL A 43 16.14 16.44 -7.14
CA VAL A 43 15.67 15.79 -8.36
C VAL A 43 14.31 15.13 -8.09
N SER A 44 13.29 15.52 -8.87
CA SER A 44 11.98 14.90 -8.81
C SER A 44 11.96 13.58 -9.60
N LEU A 45 11.50 12.52 -8.96
CA LEU A 45 11.24 11.21 -9.57
C LEU A 45 9.76 11.02 -9.96
N THR A 46 8.94 12.05 -9.77
CA THR A 46 7.50 12.00 -10.03
C THR A 46 7.23 11.64 -11.49
N SER A 47 6.50 10.55 -11.70
CA SER A 47 6.33 9.94 -13.03
C SER A 47 4.88 9.56 -13.28
N LYS A 48 4.44 9.64 -14.53
CA LYS A 48 3.08 9.23 -14.92
C LYS A 48 3.06 7.76 -15.31
N LEU A 49 2.25 6.98 -14.59
CA LEU A 49 1.97 5.59 -14.95
C LEU A 49 0.87 5.49 -16.01
N THR A 50 -0.20 6.27 -15.82
CA THR A 50 -1.32 6.36 -16.75
C THR A 50 -1.66 7.82 -17.03
N LYS A 51 -2.67 8.08 -17.87
CA LYS A 51 -3.18 9.44 -18.10
C LYS A 51 -3.69 10.12 -16.82
N ALA A 52 -4.16 9.32 -15.85
CA ALA A 52 -4.78 9.82 -14.61
C ALA A 52 -3.96 9.52 -13.35
N ILE A 53 -3.03 8.57 -13.38
CA ILE A 53 -2.28 8.13 -12.20
C ILE A 53 -0.83 8.58 -12.31
N THR A 54 -0.41 9.35 -11.31
CA THR A 54 0.98 9.79 -11.10
C THR A 54 1.52 9.11 -9.85
N ILE A 55 2.75 8.61 -9.93
CA ILE A 55 3.48 7.96 -8.83
C ILE A 55 4.70 8.81 -8.46
N GLN A 56 5.14 8.72 -7.21
CA GLN A 56 6.26 9.54 -6.72
C GLN A 56 7.62 8.94 -7.09
N THR A 57 7.69 7.63 -7.26
CA THR A 57 8.88 6.92 -7.73
C THR A 57 8.51 6.07 -8.94
N PRO A 58 9.34 6.01 -10.00
CA PRO A 58 9.03 5.30 -11.26
C PRO A 58 9.23 3.78 -11.15
N PHE A 59 8.93 3.19 -9.99
CA PHE A 59 9.09 1.76 -9.73
C PHE A 59 7.73 1.06 -9.73
N VAL A 60 7.64 0.00 -10.53
CA VAL A 60 6.44 -0.83 -10.70
C VAL A 60 6.83 -2.29 -10.55
N SER A 61 6.13 -3.04 -9.69
CA SER A 61 6.39 -4.48 -9.56
C SER A 61 5.68 -5.26 -10.68
N SER A 62 6.38 -6.25 -11.23
CA SER A 62 5.88 -7.08 -12.33
C SER A 62 4.69 -7.96 -11.88
N PRO A 63 3.64 -8.14 -12.70
CA PRO A 63 2.47 -8.96 -12.37
C PRO A 63 2.73 -10.46 -12.51
N MET A 64 3.67 -10.97 -11.72
CA MET A 64 4.10 -12.38 -11.70
C MET A 64 3.78 -12.99 -10.34
N ASP A 65 3.38 -14.26 -10.33
CA ASP A 65 3.09 -15.03 -9.10
C ASP A 65 4.31 -15.12 -8.17
N THR A 66 5.51 -15.14 -8.73
CA THR A 66 6.77 -15.14 -7.97
C THR A 66 7.18 -13.77 -7.43
N VAL A 67 6.46 -12.69 -7.79
CA VAL A 67 6.87 -11.31 -7.50
C VAL A 67 5.81 -10.55 -6.72
N SER A 68 4.56 -10.53 -7.20
CA SER A 68 3.58 -9.52 -6.78
C SER A 68 2.26 -10.11 -6.28
N GLU A 69 2.20 -10.31 -4.97
CA GLU A 69 0.97 -10.46 -4.18
C GLU A 69 0.75 -9.23 -3.29
N SER A 70 -0.24 -9.26 -2.38
CA SER A 70 -0.63 -8.13 -1.54
C SER A 70 0.54 -7.52 -0.76
N ASN A 71 1.43 -8.33 -0.21
CA ASN A 71 2.60 -7.86 0.55
C ASN A 71 3.53 -6.98 -0.29
N MET A 72 3.85 -7.40 -1.53
CA MET A 72 4.70 -6.63 -2.44
C MET A 72 3.98 -5.35 -2.88
N ALA A 73 2.69 -5.44 -3.22
CA ALA A 73 1.92 -4.28 -3.66
C ALA A 73 1.79 -3.22 -2.57
N ILE A 74 1.60 -3.62 -1.31
CA ILE A 74 1.63 -2.72 -0.14
C ILE A 74 3.00 -2.07 -0.02
N ALA A 75 4.08 -2.85 -0.03
CA ALA A 75 5.44 -2.32 0.12
C ALA A 75 5.80 -1.32 -0.99
N MET A 76 5.47 -1.62 -2.25
CA MET A 76 5.69 -0.71 -3.38
C MET A 76 4.92 0.60 -3.23
N ALA A 77 3.65 0.52 -2.84
CA ALA A 77 2.80 1.70 -2.67
C ALA A 77 3.29 2.60 -1.53
N LEU A 78 3.72 2.03 -0.40
CA LEU A 78 4.29 2.78 0.73
C LEU A 78 5.59 3.50 0.36
N ASN A 79 6.35 2.97 -0.60
CA ASN A 79 7.58 3.59 -1.12
C ASN A 79 7.33 4.52 -2.33
N GLY A 80 6.07 4.93 -2.55
CA GLY A 80 5.70 5.89 -3.60
C GLY A 80 5.60 5.32 -5.02
N GLY A 81 5.77 4.00 -5.17
CA GLY A 81 5.59 3.27 -6.42
C GLY A 81 4.22 2.61 -6.49
N ILE A 82 4.11 1.51 -7.23
CA ILE A 82 2.88 0.71 -7.32
C ILE A 82 3.19 -0.76 -7.58
N GLY A 83 2.37 -1.66 -7.05
CA GLY A 83 2.43 -3.08 -7.40
C GLY A 83 1.22 -3.55 -8.20
N ILE A 84 1.46 -4.42 -9.17
CA ILE A 84 0.40 -5.03 -9.99
C ILE A 84 0.28 -6.50 -9.60
N ILE A 85 -0.88 -6.91 -9.08
CA ILE A 85 -1.13 -8.29 -8.68
C ILE A 85 -1.24 -9.18 -9.92
N HIS A 86 -0.56 -10.32 -9.90
CA HIS A 86 -0.64 -11.31 -10.97
C HIS A 86 -2.07 -11.88 -11.16
N HIS A 87 -2.33 -12.50 -12.30
CA HIS A 87 -3.63 -13.09 -12.63
C HIS A 87 -3.61 -14.63 -12.68
N ASN A 88 -2.48 -15.25 -12.31
CA ASN A 88 -2.33 -16.72 -12.24
C ASN A 88 -2.96 -17.28 -10.95
N CYS A 89 -4.24 -17.02 -10.72
CA CYS A 89 -5.02 -17.43 -9.56
C CYS A 89 -6.53 -17.34 -9.86
N SER A 90 -7.39 -17.77 -8.94
CA SER A 90 -8.83 -17.55 -9.10
C SER A 90 -9.19 -16.07 -8.95
N VAL A 91 -10.31 -15.66 -9.53
CA VAL A 91 -10.81 -14.28 -9.42
C VAL A 91 -11.02 -13.89 -7.95
N GLU A 92 -11.56 -14.81 -7.16
CA GLU A 92 -11.83 -14.59 -5.73
C GLU A 92 -10.54 -14.36 -4.94
N TYR A 93 -9.49 -15.11 -5.27
CA TYR A 93 -8.17 -14.94 -4.65
C TYR A 93 -7.59 -13.57 -4.98
N GLN A 94 -7.57 -13.19 -6.27
CA GLN A 94 -7.05 -11.90 -6.70
C GLN A 94 -7.82 -10.74 -6.05
N VAL A 95 -9.15 -10.84 -5.98
CA VAL A 95 -10.00 -9.85 -5.28
C VAL A 95 -9.67 -9.79 -3.78
N GLY A 96 -9.38 -10.93 -3.16
CA GLY A 96 -8.89 -11.01 -1.78
C GLY A 96 -7.59 -10.23 -1.58
N GLU A 97 -6.61 -10.42 -2.46
CA GLU A 97 -5.33 -9.71 -2.44
C GLU A 97 -5.52 -8.20 -2.64
N ILE A 98 -6.34 -7.79 -3.62
CA ILE A 98 -6.67 -6.37 -3.85
C ILE A 98 -7.33 -5.76 -2.61
N ARG A 99 -8.27 -6.47 -1.97
CA ARG A 99 -8.93 -5.99 -0.74
C ARG A 99 -7.92 -5.79 0.39
N ARG A 100 -6.96 -6.70 0.56
CA ARG A 100 -5.88 -6.56 1.56
C ARG A 100 -5.06 -5.29 1.30
N VAL A 101 -4.62 -5.06 0.05
CA VAL A 101 -3.87 -3.85 -0.32
C VAL A 101 -4.67 -2.58 -0.05
N LYS A 102 -5.93 -2.51 -0.48
CA LYS A 102 -6.77 -1.31 -0.35
C LYS A 102 -7.25 -1.02 1.07
N ARG A 103 -7.28 -2.03 1.95
CA ARG A 103 -7.65 -1.89 3.37
C ARG A 103 -6.44 -1.66 4.29
N TYR A 104 -5.22 -1.81 3.80
CA TYR A 104 -4.01 -1.70 4.62
C TYR A 104 -3.87 -0.30 5.25
N GLU A 105 -4.03 0.75 4.43
CA GLU A 105 -4.01 2.14 4.89
C GLU A 105 -5.24 2.87 4.35
N GLN A 106 -6.12 3.28 5.26
CA GLN A 106 -7.36 3.98 4.95
C GLN A 106 -7.44 5.25 5.79
N GLY A 107 -7.80 6.38 5.16
CA GLY A 107 -8.07 7.61 5.90
C GLY A 107 -9.36 7.52 6.70
N PHE A 108 -10.49 7.36 6.02
CA PHE A 108 -11.79 7.09 6.64
C PHE A 108 -12.24 5.66 6.32
N ILE A 109 -12.54 4.88 7.36
CA ILE A 109 -13.03 3.51 7.23
C ILE A 109 -14.56 3.56 7.12
N THR A 110 -15.10 3.35 5.93
CA THR A 110 -16.56 3.43 5.67
C THR A 110 -17.33 2.19 6.12
N ASP A 111 -16.67 1.03 6.14
CA ASP A 111 -17.27 -0.28 6.43
C ASP A 111 -16.41 -1.01 7.48
N PRO A 112 -16.33 -0.48 8.72
CA PRO A 112 -15.53 -1.12 9.76
C PRO A 112 -16.18 -2.43 10.20
N LEU A 113 -15.34 -3.41 10.56
CA LEU A 113 -15.84 -4.57 11.27
C LEU A 113 -16.32 -4.09 12.65
N VAL A 114 -17.55 -4.45 13.02
CA VAL A 114 -18.16 -4.10 14.31
C VAL A 114 -18.62 -5.35 15.03
N LEU A 115 -18.62 -5.30 16.36
CA LEU A 115 -19.11 -6.39 17.21
C LEU A 115 -20.36 -5.94 17.97
N SER A 116 -21.17 -6.92 18.38
CA SER A 116 -22.21 -6.72 19.38
C SER A 116 -21.66 -6.97 20.79
N PRO A 117 -22.31 -6.47 21.85
CA PRO A 117 -21.87 -6.70 23.23
C PRO A 117 -21.90 -8.18 23.65
N THR A 118 -22.64 -9.02 22.91
CA THR A 118 -22.78 -10.46 23.16
C THR A 118 -21.70 -11.31 22.50
N HIS A 119 -20.87 -10.73 21.62
CA HIS A 119 -19.69 -11.44 21.10
C HIS A 119 -18.69 -11.70 22.21
N THR A 120 -17.77 -12.62 21.97
CA THR A 120 -16.80 -13.10 22.95
C THR A 120 -15.39 -12.59 22.66
N VAL A 121 -14.50 -12.70 23.63
CA VAL A 121 -13.07 -12.40 23.45
C VAL A 121 -12.45 -13.32 22.37
N ALA A 122 -12.92 -14.56 22.25
CA ALA A 122 -12.48 -15.49 21.20
C ALA A 122 -12.73 -14.94 19.78
N ASP A 123 -13.86 -14.25 19.56
CA ASP A 123 -14.19 -13.64 18.27
C ASP A 123 -13.17 -12.54 17.90
N ILE A 124 -12.73 -11.76 18.88
CA ILE A 124 -11.72 -10.72 18.68
C ILE A 124 -10.38 -11.33 18.26
N TYR A 125 -9.95 -12.41 18.92
CA TYR A 125 -8.73 -13.12 18.54
C TYR A 125 -8.83 -13.74 17.14
N ALA A 126 -10.00 -14.27 16.75
CA ALA A 126 -10.23 -14.75 15.40
C ALA A 126 -10.09 -13.61 14.38
N ILE A 127 -10.71 -12.45 14.64
CA ILE A 127 -10.60 -11.26 13.79
C ILE A 127 -9.16 -10.79 13.67
N LYS A 128 -8.42 -10.72 14.79
CA LYS A 128 -7.01 -10.35 14.82
C LYS A 128 -6.17 -11.29 13.97
N ASN A 129 -6.38 -12.60 14.09
CA ASN A 129 -5.61 -13.59 13.33
C ASN A 129 -5.91 -13.52 11.82
N THR A 130 -7.15 -13.20 11.45
CA THR A 130 -7.55 -13.12 10.04
C THR A 130 -7.22 -11.77 9.40
N HIS A 131 -7.31 -10.65 10.13
CA HIS A 131 -7.23 -9.30 9.58
C HIS A 131 -6.06 -8.46 10.10
N GLY A 132 -5.36 -8.89 11.16
CA GLY A 132 -4.17 -8.22 11.67
C GLY A 132 -4.41 -6.99 12.57
N PHE A 133 -5.67 -6.60 12.81
CA PHE A 133 -6.03 -5.48 13.70
C PHE A 133 -6.93 -5.92 14.86
N SER A 134 -7.03 -5.07 15.88
CA SER A 134 -7.74 -5.38 17.13
C SER A 134 -8.61 -4.25 17.68
N GLY A 135 -8.53 -3.05 17.11
CA GLY A 135 -9.43 -1.94 17.43
C GLY A 135 -10.76 -2.15 16.72
N ILE A 136 -11.81 -2.48 17.47
CA ILE A 136 -13.12 -2.86 16.92
C ILE A 136 -14.21 -2.06 17.63
N PRO A 137 -15.01 -1.26 16.90
CA PRO A 137 -16.17 -0.59 17.48
C PRO A 137 -17.23 -1.60 17.91
N VAL A 138 -17.86 -1.35 19.06
CA VAL A 138 -18.95 -2.16 19.59
C VAL A 138 -20.26 -1.40 19.40
N THR A 139 -21.20 -2.02 18.71
CA THR A 139 -22.51 -1.44 18.38
C THR A 139 -23.62 -2.30 18.96
N GLU A 140 -24.77 -1.72 19.27
CA GLU A 140 -25.88 -2.41 19.97
C GLU A 140 -26.24 -3.78 19.36
N ASN A 141 -26.32 -3.87 18.04
CA ASN A 141 -26.70 -5.09 17.34
C ASN A 141 -25.57 -5.72 16.50
N GLY A 142 -24.33 -5.25 16.63
CA GLY A 142 -23.21 -5.72 15.82
C GLY A 142 -23.33 -5.39 14.33
N LYS A 143 -24.05 -4.32 13.97
CA LYS A 143 -24.16 -3.82 12.60
C LYS A 143 -23.73 -2.36 12.52
N ILE A 144 -23.18 -2.03 11.36
CA ILE A 144 -22.83 -0.66 11.00
C ILE A 144 -24.12 0.18 10.97
N ASN A 145 -24.01 1.45 11.36
CA ASN A 145 -25.13 2.40 11.55
C ASN A 145 -26.07 2.09 12.72
N SER A 146 -25.71 1.17 13.62
CA SER A 146 -26.36 1.05 14.93
C SER A 146 -25.71 1.96 15.97
N LYS A 147 -26.36 2.15 17.12
CA LYS A 147 -25.84 2.95 18.22
C LYS A 147 -24.47 2.42 18.66
N LEU A 148 -23.46 3.28 18.64
CA LEU A 148 -22.13 2.99 19.17
C LEU A 148 -22.22 2.90 20.69
N LEU A 149 -21.79 1.76 21.24
CA LEU A 149 -21.78 1.51 22.68
C LEU A 149 -20.38 1.61 23.27
N GLY A 150 -19.34 1.35 22.48
CA GLY A 150 -17.98 1.38 22.96
C GLY A 150 -16.95 1.04 21.90
N LEU A 151 -15.71 0.90 22.35
CA LEU A 151 -14.57 0.43 21.58
C LEU A 151 -13.89 -0.69 22.36
N ILE A 152 -13.43 -1.72 21.66
CA ILE A 152 -12.52 -2.71 22.22
C ILE A 152 -11.20 -2.70 21.47
N THR A 153 -10.10 -2.84 22.21
CA THR A 153 -8.73 -2.89 21.70
C THR A 153 -8.01 -4.11 22.27
N PHE A 154 -6.82 -4.41 21.75
CA PHE A 154 -6.04 -5.55 22.26
C PHE A 154 -5.66 -5.41 23.74
N ARG A 155 -5.42 -4.19 24.23
CA ARG A 155 -5.02 -3.96 25.63
C ARG A 155 -6.16 -4.25 26.62
N ASP A 156 -7.39 -4.26 26.14
CA ASP A 156 -8.57 -4.55 26.97
C ASP A 156 -8.75 -6.07 27.21
N ILE A 157 -8.03 -6.91 26.47
CA ILE A 157 -8.18 -8.37 26.48
C ILE A 157 -6.88 -9.16 26.67
N ASP A 158 -5.72 -8.51 26.62
CA ASP A 158 -4.42 -9.18 26.65
C ASP A 158 -4.12 -9.91 27.98
N PHE A 159 -4.78 -9.49 29.06
CA PHE A 159 -4.70 -10.09 30.40
C PHE A 159 -5.69 -11.25 30.62
N ILE A 160 -6.59 -11.54 29.67
CA ILE A 160 -7.62 -12.57 29.83
C ILE A 160 -7.03 -13.94 29.49
N ASN A 161 -7.17 -14.90 30.41
CA ASN A 161 -6.67 -16.26 30.19
C ASN A 161 -7.45 -16.99 29.09
N LYS A 162 -6.77 -17.86 28.34
CA LYS A 162 -7.31 -18.56 27.16
C LYS A 162 -8.56 -19.38 27.42
N ASP A 163 -8.66 -19.99 28.59
CA ASP A 163 -9.81 -20.77 29.05
C ASP A 163 -11.09 -19.92 29.19
N GLN A 164 -10.94 -18.60 29.35
CA GLN A 164 -12.06 -17.67 29.51
C GLN A 164 -12.50 -17.02 28.19
N TRP A 165 -11.71 -17.14 27.11
CA TRP A 165 -11.96 -16.40 25.86
C TRP A 165 -13.33 -16.66 25.25
N SER A 166 -13.83 -17.89 25.33
CA SER A 166 -15.13 -18.28 24.75
C SER A 166 -16.33 -17.92 25.64
N ILE A 167 -16.09 -17.44 26.86
CA ILE A 167 -17.13 -17.21 27.87
C ILE A 167 -17.25 -15.72 28.18
N THR A 168 -16.12 -15.00 28.22
CA THR A 168 -16.10 -13.57 28.52
C THR A 168 -16.71 -12.76 27.37
N PRO A 169 -17.84 -12.07 27.59
CA PRO A 169 -18.46 -11.24 26.57
C PRO A 169 -17.73 -9.89 26.42
N VAL A 170 -17.79 -9.33 25.21
CA VAL A 170 -17.23 -8.02 24.86
C VAL A 170 -17.76 -6.92 25.78
N SER A 171 -19.03 -6.99 26.18
CA SER A 171 -19.66 -6.02 27.09
C SER A 171 -18.94 -5.84 28.42
N GLN A 172 -18.23 -6.86 28.91
CA GLN A 172 -17.55 -6.83 30.20
C GLN A 172 -16.19 -6.13 30.14
N VAL A 173 -15.59 -6.07 28.96
CA VAL A 173 -14.18 -5.69 28.77
C VAL A 173 -13.98 -4.50 27.84
N MET A 174 -15.00 -4.13 27.05
CA MET A 174 -14.93 -2.96 26.17
C MET A 174 -14.84 -1.66 26.98
N THR A 175 -14.24 -0.63 26.37
CA THR A 175 -14.35 0.75 26.85
C THR A 175 -15.68 1.34 26.37
N PRO A 176 -16.63 1.69 27.25
CA PRO A 176 -17.90 2.28 26.86
C PRO A 176 -17.71 3.70 26.31
N VAL A 177 -18.66 4.16 25.49
CA VAL A 177 -18.74 5.58 25.11
C VAL A 177 -19.23 6.37 26.33
N ASP A 178 -18.48 7.38 26.76
CA ASP A 178 -18.90 8.31 27.81
C ASP A 178 -20.16 9.08 27.35
N GLU A 179 -21.10 9.34 28.28
CA GLU A 179 -22.26 10.22 28.02
C GLU A 179 -21.87 11.68 27.85
#